data_AF-A0A7C9VH65-F1
#
_entry.id   AF-A0A7C9VH65-F1
#
_cell.length_a   1.000
_cell.length_b   1.000
_cell.length_c   1.000
_cell.angle_alpha   90.00
_cell.angle_beta   90.00
_cell.angle_gamma   90.00
#
_symmetry.space_group_name_H-M   'P 1'
#
loop_
_entity.id
_entity.type
_entity.pdbx_description
1 polymer ?
#
loop_
_entity_poly.entity_id
_entity_poly.type
_entity_poly.pdbx_seq_one_letter_code
_entity_poly.pdbx_strand_id
1 'polypeptide(L)'
;MSSIADRTREFLTRRASELRQTVRVTIAVGAAYAAYKALGLPQGYWAVFTVIIVMQGSIGGTLGAATERMIGTLAGAVFGGLAAAFHSNTSLGIGIALVLVTCITVWGAAVRPQLRVAPVTAAIMLLTEPAGAPVEQFVFDRIVEIGLGGVIGVLAMVLIFPARSHTVVVARSVTVLARMRKLLLAEAEALDRGEALAPSLEHAALRQALTAVEQALKDADRERASR
;
A
#
# COMPACT_ATOMS: atom_id res chain seq x y z
N MET A 1 29.55 -17.07 25.60
CA MET A 1 28.35 -17.59 24.93
C MET A 1 27.21 -16.62 25.23
N SER A 2 26.71 -15.85 24.26
CA SER A 2 25.60 -14.91 24.53
C SER A 2 24.36 -15.67 24.98
N SER A 3 23.72 -15.19 26.05
CA SER A 3 22.48 -15.77 26.57
C SER A 3 21.38 -15.70 25.51
N ILE A 4 20.45 -16.67 25.50
CA ILE A 4 19.29 -16.65 24.60
C ILE A 4 18.56 -15.30 24.69
N ALA A 5 18.47 -14.73 25.90
CA ALA A 5 17.87 -13.42 26.15
C ALA A 5 18.59 -12.26 25.43
N ASP A 6 19.92 -12.30 25.34
CA ASP A 6 20.71 -11.26 24.65
C ASP A 6 20.50 -11.33 23.14
N ARG A 7 20.46 -12.55 22.58
CA ARG A 7 20.15 -12.76 21.15
C ARG A 7 18.74 -12.31 20.80
N THR A 8 17.76 -12.62 21.65
CA THR A 8 16.38 -12.17 21.46
C THR A 8 16.29 -10.65 21.55
N ARG A 9 16.94 -10.02 22.53
CA ARG A 9 16.93 -8.56 22.69
C ARG A 9 17.59 -7.86 21.51
N GLU A 10 18.73 -8.37 21.04
CA GLU A 10 19.43 -7.85 19.86
C GLU A 10 18.61 -8.01 18.58
N PHE A 11 17.91 -9.13 18.42
CA PHE A 11 16.99 -9.33 17.31
C PHE A 11 15.81 -8.34 17.34
N LEU A 12 15.19 -8.17 18.51
CA LEU A 12 14.06 -7.25 18.70
C LEU A 12 14.44 -5.78 18.46
N THR A 13 15.62 -5.34 18.93
CA THR A 13 16.08 -3.96 18.69
C THR A 13 16.40 -3.72 17.22
N ARG A 14 17.03 -4.69 16.53
CA ARG A 14 17.32 -4.61 15.10
C ARG A 14 16.05 -4.53 14.24
N ARG A 15 14.95 -5.17 14.66
CA ARG A 15 13.67 -5.23 13.92
C ARG A 15 12.54 -4.41 14.54
N ALA A 16 12.86 -3.45 15.40
CA ALA A 16 11.85 -2.67 16.12
C ALA A 16 10.89 -1.91 15.17
N SER A 17 11.35 -1.45 14.01
CA SER A 17 10.49 -0.81 13.00
C SER A 17 9.47 -1.78 12.40
N GLU A 18 9.92 -2.99 12.04
CA GLU A 18 9.08 -4.06 11.50
C GLU A 18 8.02 -4.48 12.52
N LEU A 19 8.43 -4.70 13.78
CA LEU A 19 7.51 -5.08 14.86
C LEU A 19 6.46 -4.03 15.15
N ARG A 20 6.85 -2.74 15.18
CA ARG A 20 5.89 -1.63 15.33
C ARG A 20 4.88 -1.61 14.19
N GLN A 21 5.33 -1.85 12.95
CA GLN A 21 4.43 -1.93 11.80
C GLN A 21 3.48 -3.13 11.95
N THR A 22 3.98 -4.31 12.31
CA THR A 22 3.15 -5.51 12.52
C THR A 22 2.06 -5.24 13.55
N VAL A 23 2.43 -4.76 14.74
CA VAL A 23 1.47 -4.47 15.82
C VAL A 23 0.43 -3.44 15.37
N ARG A 24 0.88 -2.36 14.71
CA ARG A 24 -0.01 -1.32 14.19
C ARG A 24 -1.03 -1.87 13.20
N VAL A 25 -0.58 -2.65 12.22
CA VAL A 25 -1.47 -3.23 11.20
C VAL A 25 -2.46 -4.19 11.84
N THR A 26 -2.01 -5.05 12.77
CA THR A 26 -2.90 -5.97 13.49
C THR A 26 -3.98 -5.23 14.27
N ILE A 27 -3.62 -4.16 15.00
CA ILE A 27 -4.59 -3.35 15.73
C ILE A 27 -5.56 -2.65 14.77
N ALA A 28 -5.06 -2.07 13.68
CA ALA A 28 -5.90 -1.40 12.68
C ALA A 28 -6.90 -2.35 12.01
N VAL A 29 -6.48 -3.59 11.71
CA VAL A 29 -7.36 -4.65 11.20
C VAL A 29 -8.45 -4.98 12.20
N GLY A 30 -8.10 -5.15 13.48
CA GLY A 30 -9.09 -5.39 14.55
C GLY A 30 -10.08 -4.22 14.69
N ALA A 31 -9.58 -2.98 14.62
CA ALA A 31 -10.41 -1.78 14.66
C ALA A 31 -11.36 -1.68 13.46
N ALA A 32 -10.87 -1.95 12.25
CA ALA A 32 -11.71 -2.00 11.05
C ALA A 32 -12.78 -3.08 11.14
N TYR A 33 -12.42 -4.26 11.64
CA TYR A 33 -13.36 -5.35 11.86
C TYR A 33 -14.48 -4.94 12.84
N ALA A 34 -14.11 -4.39 13.99
CA ALA A 34 -15.07 -3.92 14.98
C ALA A 34 -15.96 -2.79 14.44
N ALA A 35 -15.37 -1.82 13.73
CA ALA A 35 -16.09 -0.68 13.18
C ALA A 35 -17.14 -1.09 12.15
N TYR A 36 -16.80 -1.95 11.18
CA TYR A 36 -17.78 -2.34 10.16
C TYR A 36 -18.91 -3.20 10.77
N LYS A 37 -18.60 -4.03 11.78
CA LYS A 37 -19.62 -4.82 12.49
C LYS A 37 -20.58 -3.92 13.27
N ALA A 38 -20.08 -2.86 13.91
CA ALA A 38 -20.90 -1.89 14.62
C ALA A 38 -21.80 -1.07 13.66
N LEU A 39 -21.31 -0.78 12.46
CA LEU A 39 -22.05 -0.05 11.42
C LEU A 39 -23.01 -0.93 10.62
N GLY A 40 -22.99 -2.25 10.80
CA GLY A 40 -23.86 -3.17 10.08
C GLY A 40 -23.58 -3.25 8.57
N LEU A 41 -22.36 -2.94 8.12
CA LEU A 41 -22.03 -2.89 6.70
C LEU A 41 -22.10 -4.29 6.06
N PRO A 42 -22.85 -4.47 4.95
CA PRO A 42 -23.11 -5.78 4.36
C PRO A 42 -21.85 -6.47 3.83
N GLN A 43 -20.86 -5.71 3.35
CA GLN A 43 -19.59 -6.24 2.84
C GLN A 43 -18.38 -5.63 3.57
N GLY A 44 -18.52 -5.34 4.87
CA GLY A 44 -17.50 -4.62 5.64
C GLY A 44 -16.12 -5.28 5.75
N TYR A 45 -15.94 -6.52 5.27
CA TYR A 45 -14.63 -7.13 5.05
C TYR A 45 -13.74 -6.28 4.11
N TRP A 46 -14.33 -5.46 3.24
CA TRP A 46 -13.59 -4.52 2.40
C TRP A 46 -12.89 -3.40 3.18
N ALA A 47 -13.45 -2.97 4.31
CA ALA A 47 -12.77 -2.04 5.20
C ALA A 47 -11.47 -2.66 5.74
N VAL A 48 -11.54 -3.94 6.13
CA VAL A 48 -10.37 -4.70 6.62
C VAL A 48 -9.32 -4.87 5.51
N PHE A 49 -9.73 -5.29 4.31
CA PHE A 49 -8.80 -5.40 3.17
C PHE A 49 -8.17 -4.06 2.82
N THR A 50 -8.95 -2.98 2.89
CA THR A 50 -8.42 -1.65 2.64
C THR A 50 -7.35 -1.28 3.63
N VAL A 51 -7.55 -1.50 4.94
CA VAL A 51 -6.49 -1.28 5.95
C VAL A 51 -5.20 -2.01 5.57
N ILE A 52 -5.29 -3.29 5.22
CA ILE A 52 -4.11 -4.10 4.85
C ILE A 52 -3.41 -3.54 3.61
N ILE A 53 -4.18 -3.10 2.61
CA ILE A 53 -3.65 -2.60 1.34
C ILE A 53 -3.01 -1.21 1.51
N VAL A 54 -3.65 -0.32 2.27
CA VAL A 54 -3.24 1.10 2.32
C VAL A 54 -2.15 1.35 3.36
N MET A 55 -2.03 0.52 4.39
CA MET A 55 -1.03 0.74 5.43
C MET A 55 0.40 0.51 4.93
N GLN A 56 1.16 1.60 4.81
CA GLN A 56 2.56 1.61 4.39
C GLN A 56 3.50 1.81 5.58
N GLY A 57 4.81 1.95 5.36
CA GLY A 57 5.80 2.16 6.42
C GLY A 57 5.90 3.61 6.95
N SER A 58 5.10 4.53 6.42
CA SER A 58 5.11 5.97 6.72
C SER A 58 3.68 6.54 6.70
N ILE A 59 3.47 7.69 7.35
CA ILE A 59 2.19 8.42 7.30
C ILE A 59 1.86 8.81 5.85
N GLY A 60 2.78 9.47 5.15
CA GLY A 60 2.53 9.94 3.79
C GLY A 60 2.40 8.83 2.75
N GLY A 61 3.11 7.71 2.95
CA GLY A 61 2.91 6.51 2.13
C GLY A 61 1.52 5.92 2.32
N THR A 62 1.05 5.85 3.58
CA THR A 62 -0.29 5.34 3.90
C THR A 62 -1.38 6.24 3.36
N LEU A 63 -1.22 7.55 3.50
CA LEU A 63 -2.15 8.53 2.94
C LEU A 63 -2.19 8.46 1.41
N GLY A 64 -1.03 8.40 0.76
CA GLY A 64 -0.94 8.23 -0.69
C GLY A 64 -1.64 6.96 -1.17
N ALA A 65 -1.37 5.83 -0.52
CA ALA A 65 -2.01 4.55 -0.85
C ALA A 65 -3.53 4.58 -0.59
N ALA A 66 -3.99 5.22 0.48
CA ALA A 66 -5.42 5.40 0.77
C ALA A 66 -6.13 6.25 -0.31
N THR A 67 -5.50 7.34 -0.74
CA THR A 67 -6.00 8.20 -1.81
C THR A 67 -6.03 7.47 -3.15
N GLU A 68 -4.94 6.79 -3.52
CA GLU A 68 -4.86 5.97 -4.74
C GLU A 68 -5.93 4.86 -4.72
N ARG A 69 -6.12 4.20 -3.57
CA ARG A 69 -7.16 3.19 -3.38
C ARG A 69 -8.56 3.78 -3.56
N MET A 70 -8.85 4.92 -2.96
CA MET A 70 -10.15 5.60 -3.08
C MET A 70 -10.44 5.99 -4.52
N ILE A 71 -9.50 6.66 -5.20
CA ILE A 71 -9.68 7.11 -6.60
C ILE A 71 -9.86 5.91 -7.53
N GLY A 72 -9.02 4.87 -7.39
CA GLY A 72 -9.12 3.65 -8.17
C GLY A 72 -10.43 2.91 -7.95
N THR A 73 -10.90 2.81 -6.69
CA THR A 73 -12.20 2.23 -6.38
C THR A 73 -13.33 3.04 -6.97
N LEU A 74 -13.34 4.37 -6.84
CA LEU A 74 -14.40 5.22 -7.40
C LEU A 74 -14.52 5.02 -8.91
N ALA A 75 -13.41 5.04 -9.63
CA ALA A 75 -13.41 4.76 -11.06
C ALA A 75 -13.92 3.35 -11.37
N GLY A 76 -13.39 2.33 -10.69
CA GLY A 76 -13.81 0.95 -10.90
C GLY A 76 -15.27 0.68 -10.53
N ALA A 77 -15.78 1.33 -9.49
CA ALA A 77 -17.17 1.21 -9.04
C ALA A 77 -18.14 1.86 -10.03
N VAL A 78 -17.78 3.01 -10.60
CA VAL A 78 -18.57 3.64 -11.67
C VAL A 78 -18.60 2.77 -12.92
N PHE A 79 -17.44 2.35 -13.44
CA PHE A 79 -17.40 1.55 -14.67
C PHE A 79 -17.98 0.14 -14.47
N GLY A 80 -17.69 -0.50 -13.34
CA GLY A 80 -18.23 -1.80 -12.97
C GLY A 80 -19.73 -1.76 -12.71
N GLY A 81 -20.22 -0.71 -12.02
CA GLY A 81 -21.65 -0.48 -11.80
C GLY A 81 -22.41 -0.22 -13.11
N LEU A 82 -21.83 0.54 -14.04
CA LEU A 82 -22.41 0.71 -15.37
C LEU A 82 -22.44 -0.62 -16.14
N ALA A 83 -21.36 -1.41 -16.08
CA ALA A 83 -21.33 -2.73 -16.70
C ALA A 83 -22.41 -3.67 -16.10
N ALA A 84 -22.56 -3.66 -14.78
CA ALA A 84 -23.61 -4.34 -14.02
C ALA A 84 -25.02 -3.92 -14.50
N ALA A 85 -25.29 -2.62 -14.55
CA ALA A 85 -26.61 -2.09 -14.91
C ALA A 85 -27.04 -2.40 -16.36
N PHE A 86 -26.10 -2.52 -17.30
CA PHE A 86 -26.39 -2.61 -18.74
C PHE A 86 -26.06 -3.96 -19.38
N HIS A 87 -25.54 -4.94 -18.64
CA HIS A 87 -25.26 -6.26 -19.23
C HIS A 87 -26.53 -7.06 -19.49
N SER A 88 -26.46 -7.99 -20.44
CA SER A 88 -27.49 -9.04 -20.51
C SER A 88 -27.21 -10.13 -19.47
N ASN A 89 -28.24 -10.67 -18.84
CA ASN A 89 -28.16 -11.76 -17.85
C ASN A 89 -27.78 -13.13 -18.47
N THR A 90 -27.16 -13.12 -19.65
CA THR A 90 -26.62 -14.32 -20.31
C THR A 90 -25.14 -14.46 -19.95
N SER A 91 -24.63 -15.68 -19.94
CA SER A 91 -23.19 -15.94 -19.72
C SER A 91 -22.31 -15.18 -20.71
N LEU A 92 -22.75 -15.12 -21.98
CA LEU A 92 -22.07 -14.35 -23.03
C LEU A 92 -22.11 -12.84 -22.74
N GLY A 93 -23.26 -12.32 -22.30
CA GLY A 93 -23.44 -10.92 -21.93
C GLY A 93 -22.50 -10.45 -20.82
N ILE A 94 -22.42 -11.23 -19.74
CA ILE A 94 -21.50 -10.98 -18.62
C ILE A 94 -20.05 -11.03 -19.12
N GLY A 95 -19.71 -12.01 -19.95
CA GLY A 95 -18.37 -12.13 -20.54
C GLY A 95 -17.98 -10.91 -21.39
N ILE A 96 -18.88 -10.44 -22.26
CA ILE A 96 -18.66 -9.24 -23.08
C ILE A 96 -18.50 -8.00 -22.19
N ALA A 97 -19.40 -7.81 -21.22
CA ALA A 97 -19.35 -6.68 -20.29
C ALA A 97 -18.02 -6.68 -19.50
N LEU A 98 -17.57 -7.84 -19.04
CA LEU A 98 -16.32 -8.02 -18.32
C LEU A 98 -15.11 -7.63 -19.19
N VAL A 99 -15.06 -8.11 -20.43
CA VAL A 99 -13.97 -7.77 -21.36
C VAL A 99 -13.94 -6.27 -21.64
N LEU A 100 -15.09 -5.66 -21.93
CA LEU A 100 -15.18 -4.25 -22.24
C LEU A 100 -14.80 -3.37 -21.04
N VAL A 101 -15.37 -3.62 -19.86
CA VAL A 101 -15.09 -2.83 -18.67
C VAL A 101 -13.63 -2.98 -18.23
N THR A 102 -13.07 -4.19 -18.35
CA THR A 102 -11.66 -4.45 -18.06
C THR A 102 -10.77 -3.71 -19.06
N CYS A 103 -11.10 -3.74 -20.36
CA CYS A 103 -10.33 -3.02 -21.38
C CYS A 103 -10.27 -1.51 -21.07
N ILE A 104 -11.42 -0.89 -20.79
CA ILE A 104 -11.52 0.55 -20.48
C ILE A 104 -10.70 0.90 -19.23
N THR A 105 -10.87 0.12 -18.17
CA THR A 105 -10.22 0.40 -16.88
C THR A 105 -8.73 0.09 -16.91
N VAL A 106 -8.28 -0.96 -17.62
CA VAL A 106 -6.86 -1.30 -17.80
C VAL A 106 -6.18 -0.22 -18.62
N TRP A 107 -6.82 0.26 -19.68
CA TRP A 107 -6.30 1.40 -20.44
C TRP A 107 -6.18 2.65 -19.55
N GLY A 108 -7.20 2.94 -18.75
CA GLY A 108 -7.14 4.02 -17.76
C GLY A 108 -5.99 3.86 -16.76
N ALA A 109 -5.75 2.65 -16.26
CA ALA A 109 -4.64 2.32 -15.37
C ALA A 109 -3.26 2.43 -16.04
N ALA A 110 -3.17 2.15 -17.35
CA ALA A 110 -1.94 2.30 -18.13
C ALA A 110 -1.57 3.79 -18.31
N VAL A 111 -2.57 4.67 -18.48
CA VAL A 111 -2.35 6.11 -18.61
C VAL A 111 -2.15 6.79 -17.24
N ARG A 112 -2.92 6.37 -16.23
CA ARG A 112 -2.89 6.95 -14.88
C ARG A 112 -2.62 5.85 -13.84
N PRO A 113 -1.40 5.74 -13.31
CA PRO A 113 -1.04 4.72 -12.33
C PRO A 113 -1.91 4.70 -11.06
N GLN A 114 -2.54 5.82 -10.69
CA GLN A 114 -3.48 5.89 -9.58
C GLN A 114 -4.73 5.03 -9.79
N LEU A 115 -5.06 4.69 -11.05
CA LEU A 115 -6.21 3.86 -11.42
C LEU A 115 -5.89 2.36 -11.46
N ARG A 116 -4.70 1.92 -11.02
CA ARG A 116 -4.28 0.50 -11.06
C ARG A 116 -5.25 -0.48 -10.40
N VAL A 117 -6.04 -0.02 -9.44
CA VAL A 117 -7.03 -0.83 -8.72
C VAL A 117 -8.40 -0.87 -9.43
N ALA A 118 -8.66 0.07 -10.34
CA ALA A 118 -9.95 0.20 -11.01
C ALA A 118 -10.38 -1.06 -11.79
N PRO A 119 -9.51 -1.76 -12.55
CA PRO A 119 -9.92 -2.95 -13.29
C PRO A 119 -10.41 -4.08 -12.40
N VAL A 120 -9.66 -4.38 -11.35
CA VAL A 120 -10.04 -5.42 -10.38
C VAL A 120 -11.33 -5.03 -9.68
N THR A 121 -11.49 -3.76 -9.31
CA THR A 121 -12.72 -3.28 -8.67
C THR A 121 -13.92 -3.40 -9.62
N ALA A 122 -13.78 -2.98 -10.88
CA ALA A 122 -14.85 -3.07 -11.87
C ALA A 122 -15.28 -4.51 -12.13
N ALA A 123 -14.31 -5.43 -12.27
CA ALA A 123 -14.58 -6.85 -12.41
C ALA A 123 -15.33 -7.41 -11.20
N ILE A 124 -14.89 -7.06 -9.98
CA ILE A 124 -15.58 -7.49 -8.75
C ILE A 124 -17.00 -6.95 -8.70
N MET A 125 -17.20 -5.66 -9.00
CA MET A 125 -18.53 -5.05 -8.98
C MET A 125 -19.48 -5.74 -9.95
N LEU A 126 -19.01 -6.04 -11.16
CA LEU A 126 -19.78 -6.77 -12.16
C LEU A 126 -20.09 -8.22 -11.75
N LEU A 127 -19.13 -8.92 -11.15
CA LEU A 127 -19.25 -10.35 -10.85
C LEU A 127 -19.88 -10.66 -9.48
N THR A 128 -19.95 -9.67 -8.58
CA THR A 128 -20.44 -9.82 -7.21
C THR A 128 -21.66 -8.96 -6.90
N GLU A 129 -22.29 -8.39 -7.93
CA GLU A 129 -23.52 -7.63 -7.79
C GLU A 129 -24.57 -8.47 -7.05
N PRO A 130 -25.12 -8.00 -5.92
CA PRO A 130 -26.16 -8.72 -5.21
C PRO A 130 -27.44 -8.78 -6.05
N ALA A 131 -27.99 -9.99 -6.23
CA ALA A 131 -29.24 -10.18 -6.95
C ALA A 131 -30.38 -9.35 -6.30
N GLY A 132 -30.91 -8.39 -7.06
CA GLY A 132 -32.03 -7.56 -6.64
C GLY A 132 -31.69 -6.32 -5.81
N ALA A 133 -30.40 -6.03 -5.56
CA ALA A 133 -30.00 -4.77 -4.93
C ALA A 133 -29.80 -3.67 -6.00
N PRO A 134 -30.20 -2.41 -5.75
CA PRO A 134 -29.87 -1.31 -6.65
C PRO A 134 -28.35 -1.14 -6.78
N VAL A 135 -27.85 -1.04 -8.01
CA VAL A 135 -26.42 -0.78 -8.31
C VAL A 135 -25.91 0.44 -7.56
N GLU A 136 -26.73 1.48 -7.44
CA GLU A 136 -26.40 2.72 -6.73
C GLU A 136 -26.07 2.46 -5.25
N GLN A 137 -26.87 1.64 -4.56
CA GLN A 137 -26.63 1.28 -3.17
C GLN A 137 -25.34 0.48 -3.04
N PHE A 138 -25.10 -0.46 -3.96
CA PHE A 138 -23.89 -1.28 -3.94
C PHE A 138 -22.61 -0.46 -4.17
N VAL A 139 -22.65 0.52 -5.09
CA VAL A 139 -21.56 1.48 -5.30
C VAL A 139 -21.34 2.33 -4.04
N PHE A 140 -22.42 2.82 -3.43
CA PHE A 140 -22.34 3.63 -2.22
C PHE A 140 -21.72 2.86 -1.05
N ASP A 141 -22.19 1.63 -0.79
CA ASP A 141 -21.66 0.76 0.26
C ASP A 141 -20.16 0.53 0.07
N ARG A 142 -19.72 0.30 -1.18
CA ARG A 142 -18.31 0.14 -1.48
C ARG A 142 -17.48 1.39 -1.15
N ILE A 143 -17.98 2.57 -1.50
CA ILE A 143 -17.29 3.83 -1.20
C ILE A 143 -17.14 4.01 0.31
N VAL A 144 -18.20 3.74 1.07
CA VAL A 144 -18.20 3.82 2.54
C VAL A 144 -17.21 2.82 3.14
N GLU A 145 -17.20 1.57 2.68
CA GLU A 145 -16.32 0.52 3.19
C GLU A 145 -14.83 0.82 2.93
N ILE A 146 -14.49 1.23 1.70
CA ILE A 146 -13.12 1.63 1.36
C ILE A 146 -12.73 2.90 2.11
N GLY A 147 -13.64 3.87 2.23
CA GLY A 147 -13.43 5.09 3.01
C GLY A 147 -13.14 4.79 4.48
N LEU A 148 -13.95 3.94 5.11
CA LEU A 148 -13.79 3.52 6.49
C LEU A 148 -12.41 2.88 6.71
N GLY A 149 -12.02 1.92 5.85
CA GLY A 149 -10.71 1.28 5.95
C GLY A 149 -9.55 2.27 5.73
N GLY A 150 -9.70 3.20 4.79
CA GLY A 150 -8.73 4.26 4.54
C GLY A 150 -8.53 5.17 5.76
N VAL A 151 -9.63 5.65 6.35
CA VAL A 151 -9.61 6.48 7.56
C VAL A 151 -8.97 5.72 8.73
N ILE A 152 -9.39 4.48 8.98
CA ILE A 152 -8.83 3.67 10.07
C ILE A 152 -7.34 3.42 9.86
N GLY A 153 -6.91 3.11 8.64
CA GLY A 153 -5.49 2.91 8.31
C GLY A 153 -4.64 4.15 8.55
N VAL A 154 -5.11 5.33 8.12
CA VAL A 154 -4.43 6.60 8.35
C VAL A 154 -4.41 6.95 9.84
N LEU A 155 -5.53 6.83 10.54
CA LEU A 155 -5.61 7.10 11.98
C LEU A 155 -4.68 6.16 12.77
N ALA A 156 -4.66 4.87 12.46
CA ALA A 156 -3.74 3.93 13.10
C ALA A 156 -2.27 4.31 12.86
N MET A 157 -1.93 4.78 11.67
CA MET A 157 -0.57 5.25 11.33
C MET A 157 -0.15 6.51 12.09
N VAL A 158 -1.11 7.40 12.39
CA VAL A 158 -0.86 8.64 13.14
C VAL A 158 -0.86 8.39 14.66
N LEU A 159 -1.72 7.51 15.15
CA LEU A 159 -1.97 7.32 16.59
C LEU A 159 -1.09 6.21 17.21
N ILE A 160 -0.76 5.15 16.46
CA ILE A 160 -0.04 3.98 17.00
C ILE A 160 1.42 4.01 16.50
N PHE A 161 2.33 4.39 17.39
CA PHE A 161 3.78 4.49 17.13
C PHE A 161 4.18 5.37 15.92
N PRO A 162 3.71 6.62 15.79
CA PRO A 162 3.74 7.39 14.54
C PRO A 162 5.05 7.33 13.76
N ALA A 163 4.98 6.90 12.50
CA ALA A 163 6.11 6.85 11.57
C ALA A 163 6.10 8.09 10.66
N ARG A 164 6.54 9.24 11.20
CA ARG A 164 6.58 10.52 10.46
C ARG A 164 7.50 10.40 9.25
N SER A 165 7.04 10.78 8.06
CA SER A 165 7.80 10.61 6.82
C SER A 165 9.17 11.27 6.87
N HIS A 166 9.30 12.44 7.51
CA HIS A 166 10.60 13.10 7.71
C HIS A 166 11.61 12.23 8.48
N THR A 167 11.18 11.56 9.56
CA THR A 167 12.05 10.67 10.33
C THR A 167 12.46 9.44 9.52
N VAL A 168 11.57 8.95 8.66
CA VAL A 168 11.86 7.85 7.73
C VAL A 168 12.87 8.27 6.67
N VAL A 169 12.76 9.48 6.11
CA VAL A 169 13.74 10.05 5.18
C VAL A 169 15.12 10.09 5.84
N VAL A 170 15.23 10.68 7.04
CA VAL A 170 16.51 10.77 7.75
C VAL A 170 17.13 9.39 7.97
N ALA A 171 16.35 8.43 8.48
CA ALA A 171 16.85 7.06 8.73
C ALA A 171 17.33 6.35 7.45
N ARG A 172 16.60 6.51 6.33
CA ARG A 172 16.98 5.94 5.05
C ARG A 172 18.22 6.63 4.46
N SER A 173 18.35 7.95 4.59
CA SER A 173 19.53 8.69 4.16
C SER A 173 20.79 8.28 4.94
N VAL A 174 20.68 8.06 6.25
CA VAL A 174 21.78 7.50 7.07
C VAL A 174 22.20 6.13 6.54
N THR A 175 21.25 5.30 6.11
CA THR A 175 21.54 3.98 5.53
C THR A 175 22.31 4.11 4.21
N VAL A 176 21.94 5.06 3.34
CA VAL A 176 22.69 5.36 2.11
C VAL A 176 24.12 5.79 2.42
N LEU A 177 24.31 6.73 3.34
CA LEU A 177 25.65 7.20 3.74
C LEU A 177 26.52 6.07 4.31
N ALA A 178 25.94 5.20 5.13
CA ALA A 178 26.64 4.03 5.66
C ALA A 178 27.06 3.04 4.56
N ARG A 179 26.20 2.82 3.55
CA ARG A 179 26.50 1.97 2.40
C ARG A 179 27.55 2.58 1.48
N MET A 180 27.49 3.89 1.22
CA MET A 180 28.51 4.62 0.48
C MET A 180 29.87 4.51 1.16
N ARG A 181 29.93 4.75 2.48
CA ARG A 181 31.17 4.57 3.26
C ARG A 181 31.74 3.16 3.10
N LYS A 182 30.89 2.13 3.25
CA LYS A 182 31.33 0.74 3.14
C LYS A 182 31.88 0.42 1.75
N LEU A 183 31.22 0.93 0.70
CA LEU A 183 31.66 0.77 -0.68
C LEU A 183 33.02 1.43 -0.92
N LEU A 184 33.15 2.71 -0.57
CA LEU A 184 34.37 3.48 -0.77
C LEU A 184 35.58 2.85 -0.05
N LEU A 185 35.38 2.34 1.18
CA LEU A 185 36.44 1.66 1.92
C LEU A 185 36.85 0.34 1.24
N ALA A 186 35.88 -0.45 0.76
CA ALA A 186 36.19 -1.70 0.07
C ALA A 186 36.92 -1.49 -1.26
N GLU A 187 36.54 -0.45 -2.01
CA GLU A 187 37.20 -0.08 -3.26
C GLU A 187 38.61 0.46 -3.03
N ALA A 188 38.81 1.30 -2.01
CA ALA A 188 40.14 1.78 -1.63
C ALA A 188 41.08 0.61 -1.28
N GLU A 189 40.60 -0.36 -0.50
CA GLU A 189 41.37 -1.54 -0.12
C GLU A 189 41.74 -2.43 -1.32
N ALA A 190 40.83 -2.55 -2.29
CA ALA A 190 41.10 -3.30 -3.52
C ALA A 190 42.18 -2.61 -4.38
N LEU A 191 42.10 -1.28 -4.50
CA LEU A 191 43.09 -0.48 -5.23
C LEU A 191 44.47 -0.54 -4.57
N ASP A 192 44.55 -0.48 -3.24
CA ASP A 192 45.81 -0.61 -2.50
C ASP A 192 46.47 -1.99 -2.72
N ARG A 193 45.67 -3.04 -2.96
CA ARG A 193 46.15 -4.38 -3.31
C ARG A 193 46.44 -4.58 -4.79
N GLY A 194 46.20 -3.57 -5.64
CA GLY A 194 46.32 -3.69 -7.10
C GLY A 194 45.27 -4.60 -7.74
N GLU A 195 44.15 -4.85 -7.05
CA GLU A 195 43.03 -5.66 -7.54
C GLU A 195 42.14 -4.83 -8.48
N ALA A 196 41.50 -5.50 -9.44
CA ALA A 196 40.50 -4.85 -10.29
C ALA A 196 39.24 -4.50 -9.49
N LEU A 197 38.70 -3.30 -9.70
CA LEU A 197 37.40 -2.89 -9.17
C LEU A 197 36.31 -3.78 -9.77
N ALA A 198 35.73 -4.67 -8.97
CA ALA A 198 34.66 -5.56 -9.38
C ALA A 198 33.29 -5.05 -8.88
N PRO A 199 32.21 -5.20 -9.67
CA PRO A 199 30.85 -4.94 -9.20
C PRO A 199 30.54 -5.77 -7.96
N SER A 200 30.40 -5.11 -6.81
CA SER A 200 30.10 -5.75 -5.54
C SER A 200 28.60 -5.78 -5.25
N LEU A 201 28.15 -6.73 -4.41
CA LEU A 201 26.79 -6.78 -3.88
C LEU A 201 26.37 -5.47 -3.18
N GLU A 202 27.33 -4.69 -2.70
CA GLU A 202 27.10 -3.39 -2.07
C GLU A 202 26.61 -2.33 -3.07
N HIS A 203 26.96 -2.42 -4.36
CA HIS A 203 26.42 -1.54 -5.39
C HIS A 203 24.90 -1.73 -5.55
N ALA A 204 24.44 -2.97 -5.57
CA ALA A 204 23.01 -3.29 -5.63
C ALA A 204 22.28 -2.82 -4.37
N ALA A 205 22.88 -3.05 -3.19
CA ALA A 205 22.34 -2.59 -1.91
C ALA A 205 22.27 -1.05 -1.82
N LEU A 206 23.28 -0.34 -2.34
CA LEU A 206 23.29 1.12 -2.39
C LEU A 206 22.19 1.65 -3.32
N ARG A 207 22.02 1.07 -4.52
CA ARG A 207 20.93 1.43 -5.43
C ARG A 207 19.57 1.25 -4.76
N GLN A 208 19.34 0.12 -4.09
CA GLN A 208 18.11 -0.13 -3.36
C GLN A 208 17.88 0.91 -2.23
N ALA A 209 18.94 1.26 -1.50
CA ALA A 209 18.86 2.27 -0.45
C ALA A 209 18.52 3.66 -1.00
N LEU A 210 19.10 4.04 -2.15
CA LEU A 210 18.79 5.29 -2.84
C LEU A 210 17.32 5.35 -3.29
N THR A 211 16.82 4.28 -3.93
CA THR A 211 15.40 4.18 -4.29
C THR A 211 14.49 4.27 -3.05
N ALA A 212 14.90 3.69 -1.93
CA ALA A 212 14.15 3.80 -0.68
C ALA A 212 14.11 5.24 -0.15
N VAL A 213 15.20 6.01 -0.24
CA VAL A 213 15.20 7.45 0.12
C VAL A 213 14.27 8.24 -0.79
N GLU A 214 14.35 8.03 -2.11
CA GLU A 214 13.50 8.70 -3.08
C GLU A 214 12.00 8.47 -2.78
N GLN A 215 11.63 7.22 -2.47
CA GLN A 215 10.26 6.89 -2.07
C GLN A 215 9.85 7.59 -0.77
N ALA A 216 10.75 7.66 0.22
CA ALA A 216 10.44 8.33 1.48
C ALA A 216 10.31 9.85 1.33
N LEU A 217 11.04 10.47 0.39
CA LEU A 217 10.88 11.88 0.04
C LEU A 217 9.50 12.13 -0.57
N LYS A 218 9.07 11.30 -1.52
CA LYS A 218 7.71 11.36 -2.09
C LYS A 218 6.63 11.21 -1.01
N ASP A 219 6.81 10.29 -0.06
CA ASP A 219 5.92 10.15 1.08
C ASP A 219 5.93 11.41 1.97
N ALA A 220 7.08 12.03 2.19
CA ALA A 220 7.18 13.26 2.97
C ALA A 220 6.45 14.44 2.31
N ASP A 221 6.54 14.56 0.99
CA ASP A 221 5.82 15.60 0.24
C ASP A 221 4.30 15.39 0.31
N ARG A 222 3.84 14.13 0.21
CA ARG A 222 2.41 13.78 0.39
C ARG A 222 1.91 14.11 1.80
N GLU A 223 2.72 13.84 2.84
CA GLU A 223 2.36 14.19 4.23
C GLU A 223 2.33 15.72 4.43
N ARG A 224 3.18 16.48 3.74
CA ARG A 224 3.17 17.95 3.81
C ARG A 224 1.97 18.56 3.10
N ALA A 225 1.60 18.02 1.94
CA ALA A 225 0.48 18.51 1.14
C ALA A 225 -0.90 18.31 1.81
N SER A 226 -0.99 17.50 2.87
CA SER A 226 -2.23 17.24 3.60
C SER A 226 -2.36 17.98 4.92
N ARG A 227 -1.42 18.87 5.26
CA ARG A 227 -1.48 19.78 6.41
C ARG A 227 -2.01 21.14 5.98
#